data_AF-A0A932P9X7-F1
#
_entry.id   AF-A0A932P9X7-F1
#
_cell.length_a   1.000
_cell.length_b   1.000
_cell.length_c   1.000
_cell.angle_alpha   90.00
_cell.angle_beta   90.00
_cell.angle_gamma   90.00
#
_symmetry.space_group_name_H-M   'P 1'
#
loop_
_entity.id
_entity.type
_entity.pdbx_description
1 polymer ?
#
loop_
_entity_poly.entity_id
_entity_poly.type
_entity_poly.pdbx_seq_one_letter_code
_entity_poly.pdbx_strand_id
1 'polypeptide(L)'
;MENETLDLGKTPRWRIVDRAIQDDEAPGAIARKVGRCLCKTLKRVSKQLPLPRFFAAAELGDLGALRRLVRDYRQHPYARLFFEVAQGHPARDAVALAEDILRQILWKFLDQIAISSVGAKRIPRFSDCGGLIDEVLNIADPDIRYLARQIAENPGRVPRMPRRRNTEPEQLTEQMLGESLL
;
A
#
# COMPACT_ATOMS: atom_id res chain seq x y z
N MET A 1 14.25 10.26 16.33
CA MET A 1 13.70 9.70 15.08
C MET A 1 12.37 10.39 14.83
N GLU A 2 12.14 10.91 13.63
CA GLU A 2 10.84 11.50 13.26
C GLU A 2 9.77 10.40 13.11
N ASN A 3 8.54 10.72 13.49
CA ASN A 3 7.38 9.82 13.35
C ASN A 3 7.07 9.56 11.87
N GLU A 4 6.50 8.38 11.59
CA GLU A 4 6.03 8.07 10.23
C GLU A 4 4.81 8.92 9.89
N THR A 5 4.78 9.50 8.69
CA THR A 5 3.66 10.35 8.23
C THR A 5 3.10 9.88 6.90
N LEU A 6 1.84 10.22 6.65
CA LEU A 6 1.16 10.07 5.36
C LEU A 6 1.44 11.28 4.45
N ASP A 7 2.68 11.79 4.46
CA ASP A 7 3.13 12.97 3.72
C ASP A 7 4.34 12.57 2.87
N LEU A 8 4.21 12.62 1.54
CA LEU A 8 5.24 12.25 0.57
C LEU A 8 6.53 13.08 0.76
N GLY A 9 6.39 14.36 1.11
CA GLY A 9 7.51 15.26 1.37
C GLY A 9 8.36 14.82 2.57
N LYS A 10 7.73 14.21 3.57
CA LYS A 10 8.37 13.74 4.81
C LYS A 10 8.68 12.24 4.83
N THR A 11 8.28 11.52 3.78
CA THR A 11 8.47 10.07 3.69
C THR A 11 9.31 9.69 2.46
N PRO A 12 10.66 9.85 2.52
CA PRO A 12 11.56 9.65 1.37
C PRO A 12 11.45 8.29 0.68
N ARG A 13 11.02 7.24 1.39
CA ARG A 13 10.88 5.91 0.81
C ARG A 13 9.86 5.86 -0.33
N TRP A 14 8.83 6.71 -0.30
CA TRP A 14 7.79 6.76 -1.33
C TRP A 14 8.23 7.60 -2.53
N ARG A 15 9.25 8.46 -2.39
CA ARG A 15 9.82 9.20 -3.53
C ARG A 15 10.42 8.31 -4.60
N ILE A 16 10.75 7.05 -4.29
CA ILE A 16 11.21 6.09 -5.32
C ILE A 16 10.08 5.67 -6.27
N VAL A 17 8.83 5.78 -5.83
CA VAL A 17 7.65 5.51 -6.65
C VAL A 17 7.35 6.72 -7.53
N ASP A 18 7.37 7.92 -6.93
CA ASP A 18 7.27 9.21 -7.64
C ASP A 18 8.29 9.32 -8.78
N ARG A 19 9.59 9.08 -8.48
CA ARG A 19 10.64 9.07 -9.51
C ARG A 19 10.41 8.01 -10.58
N ALA A 20 10.02 6.80 -10.21
CA ALA A 20 9.77 5.74 -11.19
C ALA A 20 8.63 6.10 -12.17
N ILE A 21 7.64 6.88 -11.70
CA ILE A 21 6.58 7.42 -12.55
C ILE A 21 7.12 8.54 -13.46
N GLN A 22 7.92 9.46 -12.91
CA GLN A 22 8.55 10.55 -13.67
C GLN A 22 9.52 10.05 -14.74
N ASP A 23 10.28 8.99 -14.43
CA ASP A 23 11.27 8.34 -15.29
C ASP A 23 10.64 7.36 -16.30
N ASP A 24 9.32 7.29 -16.36
CA ASP A 24 8.57 6.46 -17.32
C ASP A 24 8.83 4.95 -17.18
N GLU A 25 9.08 4.46 -15.96
CA GLU A 25 9.29 3.02 -15.73
C GLU A 25 8.04 2.19 -16.03
N ALA A 26 8.20 0.92 -16.40
CA ALA A 26 7.08 0.02 -16.67
C ALA A 26 6.16 -0.14 -15.42
N PRO A 27 4.83 -0.29 -15.58
CA PRO A 27 3.87 -0.40 -14.47
C PRO A 27 4.22 -1.51 -13.47
N GLY A 28 4.70 -2.67 -13.97
CA GLY A 28 5.16 -3.75 -13.11
C GLY A 28 6.40 -3.41 -12.26
N ALA A 29 7.29 -2.54 -12.73
CA ALA A 29 8.42 -2.04 -11.94
C ALA A 29 7.94 -1.09 -10.83
N ILE A 30 7.00 -0.20 -11.15
CA ILE A 30 6.36 0.71 -10.20
C ILE A 30 5.61 -0.08 -9.11
N ALA A 31 4.79 -1.06 -9.49
CA ALA A 31 4.05 -1.92 -8.58
C ALA A 31 4.96 -2.68 -7.59
N ARG A 32 6.12 -3.18 -8.05
CA ARG A 32 7.13 -3.79 -7.16
C ARG A 32 7.73 -2.78 -6.16
N LYS A 33 7.84 -1.50 -6.51
CA LYS A 33 8.27 -0.45 -5.57
C LYS A 33 7.18 -0.16 -4.57
N VAL A 34 5.92 -0.07 -5.02
CA VAL A 34 4.74 0.07 -4.15
C VAL A 34 4.70 -1.00 -3.06
N GLY A 35 4.76 -2.29 -3.43
CA GLY A 35 4.73 -3.38 -2.44
C GLY A 35 5.86 -3.30 -1.42
N ARG A 36 7.08 -2.97 -1.86
CA ARG A 36 8.23 -2.73 -0.96
C ARG A 36 8.01 -1.53 -0.03
N CYS A 37 7.44 -0.44 -0.54
CA CYS A 37 7.12 0.75 0.24
C CYS A 37 6.05 0.49 1.29
N LEU A 38 4.98 -0.25 0.96
CA LEU A 38 3.96 -0.68 1.91
C LEU A 38 4.56 -1.51 3.05
N CYS A 39 5.32 -2.57 2.73
CA CYS A 39 5.97 -3.40 3.74
C CYS A 39 6.90 -2.59 4.66
N LYS A 40 7.73 -1.69 4.10
CA LYS A 40 8.60 -0.81 4.91
C LYS A 40 7.82 0.19 5.76
N THR A 41 6.70 0.70 5.25
CA THR A 41 5.80 1.60 5.99
C THR A 41 5.22 0.89 7.20
N LEU A 42 4.63 -0.29 7.01
CA LEU A 42 4.10 -1.12 8.10
C LEU A 42 5.16 -1.47 9.14
N LYS A 43 6.40 -1.78 8.71
CA LYS A 43 7.52 -2.03 9.61
C LYS A 43 7.87 -0.84 10.51
N ARG A 44 7.67 0.39 10.03
CA ARG A 44 7.90 1.59 10.86
C ARG A 44 6.69 1.92 11.71
N VAL A 45 5.48 1.82 11.16
CA VAL A 45 4.24 2.04 11.90
C VAL A 45 4.11 1.08 13.08
N SER A 46 4.45 -0.21 12.91
CA SER A 46 4.44 -1.20 14.01
C SER A 46 5.40 -0.90 15.16
N LYS A 47 6.44 -0.07 14.94
CA LYS A 47 7.34 0.39 16.00
C LYS A 47 6.80 1.60 16.76
N GLN A 48 5.80 2.28 16.20
CA GLN A 48 5.26 3.54 16.70
C GLN A 48 3.84 3.36 17.25
N LEU A 49 3.09 2.39 16.71
CA LEU A 49 1.71 2.09 17.08
C LEU A 49 1.58 0.61 17.49
N PRO A 50 0.79 0.29 18.52
CA PRO A 50 0.48 -1.06 18.94
C PRO A 50 -0.57 -1.67 17.99
N LEU A 51 -0.16 -2.03 16.78
CA LEU A 51 -1.04 -2.57 15.74
C LEU A 51 -1.99 -3.68 16.26
N PRO A 52 -1.57 -4.65 17.11
CA PRO A 52 -2.49 -5.64 17.69
C PRO A 52 -3.70 -5.03 18.40
N ARG A 53 -3.53 -3.93 19.13
CA ARG A 53 -4.62 -3.27 19.84
C ARG A 53 -5.58 -2.54 18.90
N PHE A 54 -5.04 -1.96 17.83
CA PHE A 54 -5.87 -1.31 16.81
C PHE A 54 -6.69 -2.34 16.02
N PHE A 55 -6.06 -3.43 15.56
CA PHE A 55 -6.76 -4.49 14.85
C PHE A 55 -7.81 -5.19 15.72
N ALA A 56 -7.49 -5.53 16.98
CA ALA A 56 -8.45 -6.13 17.90
C ALA A 56 -9.66 -5.21 18.18
N ALA A 57 -9.42 -3.91 18.40
CA ALA A 57 -10.51 -2.96 18.62
C ALA A 57 -11.39 -2.78 17.37
N ALA A 58 -10.79 -2.77 16.18
CA ALA A 58 -11.52 -2.66 14.93
C ALA A 58 -12.31 -3.93 14.59
N GLU A 59 -11.76 -5.11 14.84
CA GLU A 59 -12.45 -6.39 14.66
C GLU A 59 -13.68 -6.53 15.57
N LEU A 60 -13.58 -6.04 16.80
CA LEU A 60 -14.70 -5.99 17.74
C LEU A 60 -15.69 -4.84 17.46
N GLY A 61 -15.41 -3.98 16.47
CA GLY A 61 -16.21 -2.79 16.19
C GLY A 61 -16.20 -1.76 17.33
N ASP A 62 -15.23 -1.81 18.25
CA ASP A 62 -15.14 -0.91 19.39
C ASP A 62 -14.52 0.44 18.98
N LEU A 63 -15.35 1.28 18.35
CA LEU A 63 -14.99 2.63 17.96
C LEU A 63 -14.57 3.51 19.16
N GLY A 64 -15.05 3.20 20.37
CA GLY A 64 -14.66 3.90 21.60
C GLY A 64 -13.22 3.59 22.00
N ALA A 65 -12.82 2.32 21.95
CA ALA A 65 -11.43 1.89 22.14
C ALA A 65 -10.52 2.46 21.05
N LEU A 66 -10.93 2.43 19.78
CA LEU A 66 -10.13 3.03 18.70
C LEU A 66 -9.95 4.54 18.91
N ARG A 67 -10.99 5.29 19.26
CA ARG A 67 -10.88 6.72 19.53
C ARG A 67 -9.92 7.02 20.69
N ARG A 68 -9.95 6.21 21.76
CA ARG A 68 -8.98 6.30 22.86
C ARG A 68 -7.56 6.04 22.37
N LEU A 69 -7.32 4.97 21.61
CA LEU A 69 -6.02 4.68 21.02
C LEU A 69 -5.52 5.85 20.14
N VAL A 70 -6.34 6.42 19.27
CA VAL A 70 -5.94 7.58 18.45
C VAL A 70 -5.48 8.76 19.32
N ARG A 71 -6.18 9.03 20.42
CA ARG A 71 -5.82 10.09 21.37
C ARG A 71 -4.52 9.77 22.12
N ASP A 72 -4.38 8.55 22.62
CA ASP A 72 -3.20 8.11 23.38
C ASP A 72 -1.92 8.20 22.54
N TYR A 73 -2.05 7.97 21.23
CA TYR A 73 -0.96 8.11 20.24
C TYR A 73 -0.95 9.50 19.57
N ARG A 74 -1.42 10.54 20.28
CA ARG A 74 -1.33 11.96 19.91
C ARG A 74 -1.80 12.27 18.49
N GLN A 75 -2.90 11.65 18.05
CA GLN A 75 -3.45 11.86 16.71
C GLN A 75 -2.47 11.50 15.57
N HIS A 76 -1.61 10.50 15.79
CA HIS A 76 -0.69 10.01 14.77
C HIS A 76 -1.43 9.75 13.43
N PRO A 77 -0.91 10.17 12.27
CA PRO A 77 -1.63 10.09 10.99
C PRO A 77 -2.14 8.68 10.68
N TYR A 78 -1.32 7.66 10.93
CA TYR A 78 -1.72 6.27 10.76
C TYR A 78 -2.78 5.82 11.78
N ALA A 79 -2.72 6.28 13.04
CA ALA A 79 -3.76 5.94 14.01
C ALA A 79 -5.13 6.49 13.58
N ARG A 80 -5.15 7.74 13.06
CA ARG A 80 -6.36 8.34 12.50
C ARG A 80 -6.88 7.56 11.29
N LEU A 81 -5.98 7.19 10.36
CA LEU A 81 -6.36 6.39 9.20
C LEU A 81 -7.01 5.06 9.61
N PHE A 82 -6.45 4.38 10.62
CA PHE A 82 -7.03 3.14 11.16
C PHE A 82 -8.46 3.36 11.69
N PHE A 83 -8.70 4.45 12.42
CA PHE A 83 -10.03 4.79 12.93
C PHE A 83 -11.01 5.08 11.79
N GLU A 84 -10.59 5.89 10.80
CA GLU A 84 -11.42 6.26 9.64
C GLU A 84 -11.84 5.03 8.84
N VAL A 85 -10.91 4.09 8.60
CA VAL A 85 -11.22 2.83 7.90
C VAL A 85 -12.13 1.94 8.73
N ALA A 86 -11.82 1.75 10.01
CA ALA A 86 -12.63 0.90 10.88
C ALA A 86 -14.06 1.43 11.08
N GLN A 87 -14.28 2.75 11.02
CA GLN A 87 -15.61 3.35 11.08
C GLN A 87 -16.47 3.00 9.86
N GLY A 88 -15.86 2.89 8.68
CA GLY A 88 -16.54 2.54 7.43
C GLY A 88 -16.72 1.04 7.21
N HIS A 89 -16.12 0.19 8.04
CA HIS A 89 -16.10 -1.25 7.85
C HIS A 89 -17.09 -1.93 8.81
N PRO A 90 -18.23 -2.48 8.32
CA PRO A 90 -19.08 -3.31 9.15
C PRO A 90 -18.29 -4.57 9.55
N ALA A 91 -18.01 -4.70 10.85
CA ALA A 91 -17.07 -5.67 11.41
C ALA A 91 -17.41 -7.13 11.01
N ARG A 92 -16.38 -7.91 10.63
CA ARG A 92 -16.24 -9.39 10.73
C ARG A 92 -15.07 -9.99 9.94
N ASP A 93 -14.42 -9.24 9.06
CA ASP A 93 -13.31 -9.75 8.26
C ASP A 93 -12.03 -8.94 8.52
N ALA A 94 -11.11 -9.52 9.30
CA ALA A 94 -9.82 -8.92 9.62
C ALA A 94 -8.91 -8.79 8.38
N VAL A 95 -9.06 -9.66 7.38
CA VAL A 95 -8.30 -9.57 6.12
C VAL A 95 -8.82 -8.40 5.31
N ALA A 96 -10.14 -8.27 5.14
CA ALA A 96 -10.74 -7.14 4.43
C ALA A 96 -10.37 -5.79 5.08
N LEU A 97 -10.44 -5.70 6.40
CA LEU A 97 -10.00 -4.52 7.13
C LEU A 97 -8.52 -4.20 6.86
N ALA A 98 -7.64 -5.21 6.91
CA ALA A 98 -6.22 -5.03 6.63
C ALA A 98 -5.99 -4.59 5.17
N GLU A 99 -6.72 -5.17 4.20
CA GLU A 99 -6.67 -4.75 2.80
C GLU A 99 -7.07 -3.27 2.65
N ASP A 100 -8.18 -2.86 3.26
CA ASP A 100 -8.66 -1.48 3.18
C ASP A 100 -7.67 -0.50 3.79
N ILE A 101 -7.06 -0.83 4.93
CA ILE A 101 -6.00 -0.01 5.53
C ILE A 101 -4.82 0.13 4.55
N LEU A 102 -4.37 -0.96 3.93
CA LEU A 102 -3.25 -0.92 2.98
C LEU A 102 -3.60 -0.11 1.72
N ARG A 103 -4.80 -0.29 1.18
CA ARG A 103 -5.30 0.48 0.04
C ARG A 103 -5.39 1.96 0.37
N GLN A 104 -5.85 2.32 1.56
CA GLN A 104 -5.94 3.71 1.99
C GLN A 104 -4.56 4.35 2.19
N ILE A 105 -3.59 3.62 2.76
CA ILE A 105 -2.19 4.08 2.81
C ILE A 105 -1.68 4.35 1.39
N LEU A 106 -1.90 3.40 0.49
CA LEU A 106 -1.44 3.49 -0.90
C LEU A 106 -2.08 4.67 -1.62
N TRP A 107 -3.41 4.81 -1.56
CA TRP A 107 -4.15 5.92 -2.17
C TRP A 107 -3.67 7.27 -1.69
N LYS A 108 -3.41 7.45 -0.38
CA LYS A 108 -2.88 8.73 0.15
C LYS A 108 -1.53 9.09 -0.47
N PHE A 109 -0.66 8.12 -0.73
CA PHE A 109 0.61 8.39 -1.40
C PHE A 109 0.45 8.57 -2.91
N LEU A 110 -0.38 7.76 -3.57
CA LEU A 110 -0.62 7.88 -5.00
C LEU A 110 -1.28 9.21 -5.38
N ASP A 111 -2.21 9.71 -4.57
CA ASP A 111 -2.83 11.03 -4.74
C ASP A 111 -1.79 12.16 -4.69
N GLN A 112 -0.88 12.12 -3.70
CA GLN A 112 0.22 13.08 -3.61
C GLN A 112 1.21 12.96 -4.77
N ILE A 113 1.48 11.72 -5.22
CA ILE A 113 2.35 11.45 -6.38
C ILE A 113 1.71 11.94 -7.67
N ALA A 114 0.40 11.75 -7.83
CA ALA A 114 -0.35 12.26 -8.97
C ALA A 114 -0.18 13.77 -9.09
N ILE A 115 -0.30 14.49 -7.97
CA ILE A 115 -0.11 15.93 -7.89
C ILE A 115 1.35 16.32 -8.19
N SER A 116 2.34 15.61 -7.63
CA SER A 116 3.76 15.95 -7.84
C SER A 116 4.31 15.59 -9.22
N SER A 117 3.67 14.65 -9.92
CA SER A 117 4.12 14.16 -11.23
C SER A 117 3.40 14.82 -12.41
N VAL A 118 2.44 15.72 -12.20
CA VAL A 118 1.80 16.46 -13.31
C VAL A 118 2.86 17.25 -14.08
N GLY A 119 2.86 17.09 -15.40
CA GLY A 119 3.84 17.71 -16.29
C GLY A 119 5.07 16.84 -16.57
N ALA A 120 5.17 15.66 -15.95
CA ALA A 120 6.15 14.64 -16.32
C ALA A 120 5.79 14.00 -17.67
N LYS A 121 6.77 13.39 -18.33
CA LYS A 121 6.60 12.75 -19.65
C LYS A 121 5.43 11.76 -19.69
N ARG A 122 5.27 10.98 -18.62
CA ARG A 122 4.22 9.94 -18.51
C ARG A 122 2.88 10.45 -17.98
N ILE A 123 2.88 11.58 -17.26
CA ILE A 123 1.66 12.24 -16.78
C ILE A 123 1.69 13.70 -17.26
N PRO A 124 1.49 13.96 -18.57
CA PRO A 124 1.44 15.32 -19.08
C PRO A 124 0.29 16.11 -18.46
N ARG A 125 -0.83 15.43 -18.18
CA ARG A 125 -2.03 16.00 -17.56
C ARG A 125 -2.52 15.13 -16.41
N PHE A 126 -3.23 15.76 -15.48
CA PHE A 126 -3.82 15.05 -14.34
C PHE A 126 -4.77 13.90 -14.75
N SER A 127 -5.48 14.06 -15.88
CA SER A 127 -6.35 13.02 -16.46
C SER A 127 -5.63 11.72 -16.78
N ASP A 128 -4.33 11.80 -17.10
CA ASP A 128 -3.54 10.65 -17.57
C ASP A 128 -3.03 9.82 -16.39
N CYS A 129 -3.18 10.34 -15.18
CA CYS A 129 -2.74 9.67 -13.96
C CYS A 129 -3.64 8.48 -13.58
N GLY A 130 -4.96 8.59 -13.85
CA GLY A 130 -5.95 7.58 -13.47
C GLY A 130 -5.62 6.19 -14.03
N GLY A 131 -5.43 6.09 -15.35
CA GLY A 131 -5.15 4.80 -16.00
C GLY A 131 -3.86 4.14 -15.53
N LEU A 132 -2.79 4.93 -15.33
CA LEU A 132 -1.52 4.40 -14.80
C LEU A 132 -1.66 3.93 -13.36
N ILE A 133 -2.34 4.71 -12.51
CA ILE A 133 -2.60 4.33 -11.12
C ILE A 133 -3.40 3.03 -11.07
N ASP A 134 -4.46 2.91 -11.85
CA ASP A 134 -5.32 1.72 -11.89
C ASP A 134 -4.52 0.49 -12.34
N GLU A 135 -3.68 0.61 -13.36
CA GLU A 135 -2.81 -0.48 -13.81
C GLU A 135 -1.81 -0.89 -12.73
N VAL A 136 -1.14 0.06 -12.08
CA VAL A 136 -0.20 -0.21 -10.98
C VAL A 136 -0.92 -0.87 -9.81
N LEU A 137 -2.13 -0.42 -9.47
CA LEU A 137 -2.97 -1.00 -8.42
C LEU A 137 -3.35 -2.45 -8.75
N ASN A 138 -3.79 -2.73 -9.98
CA ASN A 138 -4.13 -4.07 -10.43
C ASN A 138 -2.93 -5.02 -10.33
N ILE A 139 -1.73 -4.57 -10.72
CA ILE A 139 -0.51 -5.39 -10.63
C ILE A 139 -0.04 -5.57 -9.17
N ALA A 140 -0.24 -4.56 -8.32
CA ALA A 140 0.12 -4.61 -6.90
C ALA A 140 -0.90 -5.37 -6.04
N ASP A 141 -2.13 -5.58 -6.53
CA ASP A 141 -3.25 -6.18 -5.79
C ASP A 141 -2.90 -7.53 -5.12
N PRO A 142 -2.24 -8.48 -5.81
CA PRO A 142 -1.86 -9.75 -5.17
C PRO A 142 -0.91 -9.56 -3.99
N ASP A 143 0.02 -8.59 -4.07
CA ASP A 143 0.93 -8.28 -2.97
C ASP A 143 0.19 -7.62 -1.80
N ILE A 144 -0.78 -6.74 -2.09
CA ILE A 144 -1.62 -6.10 -1.06
C ILE A 144 -2.42 -7.15 -0.30
N ARG A 145 -3.13 -8.04 -1.01
CA ARG A 145 -3.90 -9.14 -0.42
C ARG A 145 -3.01 -10.07 0.41
N TYR A 146 -1.82 -10.38 -0.08
CA TYR A 146 -0.87 -11.20 0.66
C TYR A 146 -0.39 -10.54 1.95
N LEU A 147 -0.04 -9.25 1.91
CA LEU A 147 0.33 -8.49 3.11
C LEU A 147 -0.85 -8.41 4.09
N ALA A 148 -2.07 -8.18 3.61
CA ALA A 148 -3.26 -8.11 4.44
C ALA A 148 -3.52 -9.41 5.20
N ARG A 149 -3.42 -10.56 4.54
CA ARG A 149 -3.54 -11.88 5.20
C ARG A 149 -2.51 -12.05 6.32
N GLN A 150 -1.25 -11.72 6.07
CA GLN A 150 -0.21 -11.81 7.11
C GLN A 150 -0.49 -10.89 8.31
N ILE A 151 -1.01 -9.68 8.06
CA ILE A 151 -1.37 -8.74 9.12
C ILE A 151 -2.56 -9.27 9.91
N ALA A 152 -3.59 -9.81 9.24
CA ALA A 152 -4.76 -10.39 9.89
C ALA A 152 -4.40 -11.61 10.75
N GLU A 153 -3.53 -12.49 10.26
CA GLU A 153 -3.05 -13.67 11.00
C GLU A 153 -2.22 -13.29 12.23
N ASN A 154 -1.38 -12.26 12.12
CA ASN A 154 -0.55 -11.80 13.22
C ASN A 154 -0.26 -10.30 13.13
N PRO A 155 -1.14 -9.44 13.70
CA PRO A 155 -0.98 -7.99 13.64
C PRO A 155 0.29 -7.46 14.31
N GLY A 156 0.89 -8.24 15.21
CA GLY A 156 2.12 -7.90 15.92
C GLY A 156 3.38 -8.18 15.12
N ARG A 157 3.27 -8.98 14.05
CA ARG A 157 4.38 -9.36 13.20
C ARG A 157 4.42 -8.47 11.96
N VAL A 158 5.59 -7.89 11.70
CA VAL A 158 5.82 -7.14 10.46
C VAL A 158 5.69 -8.09 9.27
N PRO A 159 4.80 -7.81 8.29
CA PRO A 159 4.63 -8.67 7.15
C PRO A 159 5.84 -8.61 6.23
N ARG A 160 6.14 -9.72 5.55
CA ARG A 160 7.26 -9.85 4.61
C ARG A 160 6.70 -10.03 3.22
N MET A 161 7.27 -9.33 2.24
CA MET A 161 6.95 -9.57 0.82
C MET A 161 7.31 -11.00 0.42
N PRO A 162 6.53 -11.62 -0.49
CA PRO A 162 6.89 -12.90 -1.05
C PRO A 162 8.18 -12.76 -1.85
N ARG A 163 9.04 -13.78 -1.81
CA ARG A 163 10.20 -13.85 -2.71
C ARG A 163 9.66 -14.09 -4.11
N ARG A 164 9.54 -13.04 -4.92
CA ARG A 164 9.31 -13.22 -6.36
C ARG A 164 10.58 -13.88 -6.91
N ARG A 165 10.49 -15.13 -7.35
CA ARG A 165 11.50 -15.68 -8.27
C ARG A 165 11.46 -14.75 -9.49
N ASN A 166 12.62 -14.30 -9.95
CA ASN A 166 12.72 -13.65 -11.25
C ASN A 166 12.34 -14.70 -12.29
N THR A 167 11.06 -14.93 -12.53
CA THR A 167 10.63 -15.50 -13.80
C THR A 167 10.83 -14.38 -14.80
N GLU A 168 11.89 -14.54 -15.59
CA GLU A 168 12.22 -13.72 -16.74
C GLU A 168 10.99 -13.56 -17.65
N PRO A 169 10.90 -12.45 -18.40
CA PRO A 169 9.88 -12.27 -19.42
C PRO A 169 9.99 -13.27 -20.59
N GLU A 170 10.85 -14.29 -20.52
CA GLU A 170 11.06 -15.30 -21.57
C GLU A 170 9.92 -16.33 -21.68
N GLN A 171 9.19 -16.62 -20.58
CA GLN A 171 8.12 -17.63 -20.63
C GLN A 171 6.85 -17.17 -21.39
N LEU A 172 6.65 -15.86 -21.54
CA LEU A 172 5.58 -15.32 -22.40
C LEU A 172 5.97 -15.33 -23.88
N THR A 173 7.27 -15.30 -24.21
CA THR A 173 7.73 -15.40 -25.60
C THR A 173 7.73 -16.84 -26.10
N GLU A 174 8.08 -17.81 -25.25
CA GLU A 174 8.02 -19.24 -25.61
C GLU A 174 6.60 -19.76 -25.80
N GLN A 175 5.61 -19.28 -25.02
CA GLN A 175 4.21 -19.67 -25.24
C GLN A 175 3.61 -19.05 -26.51
N MET A 176 3.96 -17.80 -26.85
CA MET A 176 3.45 -17.16 -28.08
C MET A 176 4.13 -17.69 -29.36
N LEU A 177 5.36 -18.20 -29.28
CA LEU A 177 6.04 -18.85 -30.41
C LEU A 177 5.67 -20.33 -30.56
N GLY A 178 5.21 -20.99 -29.49
CA GLY A 178 4.73 -22.37 -29.53
C GLY A 178 3.35 -22.54 -30.18
N GLU A 179 2.51 -21.50 -30.20
CA GLU A 179 1.18 -21.53 -30.81
C GLU A 179 1.14 -21.05 -32.27
N SER A 180 2.26 -20.57 -32.83
CA SER A 180 2.36 -20.14 -34.25
C SER A 180 3.04 -21.18 -35.18
N LEU A 181 3.27 -22.41 -34.71
CA LEU A 181 3.89 -23.48 -35.51
C LEU A 181 3.09 -24.80 -35.54
N LEU A 182 1.76 -24.72 -35.38
CA LEU A 182 0.84 -25.83 -35.66
C LEU A 182 -0.31 -25.39 -36.57
#